data_AF-A0A7G4REH2-F1
#
_entry.id   AF-A0A7G4REH2-F1
#
_cell.length_a   1.000
_cell.length_b   1.000
_cell.length_c   1.000
_cell.angle_alpha   90.00
_cell.angle_beta   90.00
_cell.angle_gamma   90.00
#
_symmetry.space_group_name_H-M   'P 1'
#
loop_
_entity.id
_entity.type
_entity.pdbx_description
1 polymer ?
#
loop_
_entity_poly.entity_id
_entity_poly.type
_entity_poly.pdbx_seq_one_letter_code
_entity_poly.pdbx_strand_id
1 'polypeptide(L)'
;MPKKKSLKIPKEFVEQVVGIIANESEAGRQKIVAIARRAEKNYQRPVQSWVTGWFYQHTRTRGEKIEQSINVMKDFPDAYTRLLELKLMISEGEWNVNSSYNYFLFLELIDAVPDYQPVEDSQLPKFIMELKDEVLAEINIFMNQYKLSLEEKNRLNEEREAITLSSIQLVKDVLVFNNLSTAKEQSVQQNKIVFTLSYKNSQWHLSLVDSSGEVYPLTPGEELAQKLATLENRDIEKLNPVHLKQVKRECLAARKEYLAKVHLLINPKNTKTKLELTNEDLKEQGITSTFVLRRTEKEEVSLWWINSLGNASKISLSDHPKLDFWLSNQKGEFKEADVLQLKAYLLQLNTNKSISSEKMVEMNNMISQVLQNKSKLKQQEPSSQGKINLKEFALLEKHMKARIEKESTIKPNLSKEEVVEAVANETPAENTSKKLDDSRYKALSKLPNFWQQRKIAAEQATMEESKTLTNG
;
A
#
# COMPACT_ATOMS: atom_id res chain seq x y z
N MET A 1 -14.76 27.74 -53.43
CA MET A 1 -13.60 28.32 -52.73
C MET A 1 -13.02 27.28 -51.79
N PRO A 2 -11.76 26.85 -51.95
CA PRO A 2 -11.16 25.85 -51.08
C PRO A 2 -10.90 26.45 -49.70
N LYS A 3 -11.43 25.81 -48.65
CA LYS A 3 -11.15 26.14 -47.24
C LYS A 3 -9.64 26.00 -47.01
N LYS A 4 -8.94 27.12 -46.76
CA LYS A 4 -7.51 27.13 -46.38
C LYS A 4 -7.33 26.19 -45.19
N LYS A 5 -6.47 25.17 -45.35
CA LYS A 5 -6.06 24.29 -44.24
C LYS A 5 -5.51 25.18 -43.11
N SER A 6 -5.98 24.98 -41.89
CA SER A 6 -5.38 25.57 -40.69
C SER A 6 -3.90 25.18 -40.62
N LEU A 7 -3.04 26.08 -40.14
CA LEU A 7 -1.67 25.68 -39.84
C LEU A 7 -1.81 24.61 -38.74
N LYS A 8 -1.25 23.42 -38.94
CA LYS A 8 -1.26 22.39 -37.89
C LYS A 8 0.05 22.49 -37.15
N ILE A 9 0.00 22.98 -35.92
CA ILE A 9 1.15 23.03 -35.02
C ILE A 9 1.42 21.59 -34.53
N PRO A 10 2.66 21.09 -34.62
CA PRO A 10 2.98 19.76 -34.09
C PRO A 10 2.72 19.69 -32.59
N LYS A 11 2.10 18.59 -32.13
CA LYS A 11 1.81 18.38 -30.70
C LYS A 11 3.07 18.41 -29.84
N GLU A 12 4.16 17.83 -30.34
CA GLU A 12 5.47 17.82 -29.68
C GLU A 12 6.00 19.24 -29.42
N PHE A 13 5.74 20.19 -30.33
CA PHE A 13 6.13 21.58 -30.14
C PHE A 13 5.35 22.23 -28.98
N VAL A 14 4.04 21.97 -28.91
CA VAL A 14 3.17 22.45 -27.82
C VAL A 14 3.62 21.85 -26.49
N GLU A 15 3.91 20.55 -26.46
CA GLU A 15 4.42 19.86 -25.27
C GLU A 15 5.78 20.41 -24.81
N GLN A 16 6.67 20.79 -25.73
CA GLN A 16 7.95 21.43 -25.40
C GLN A 16 7.76 22.82 -24.81
N VAL A 17 6.85 23.64 -25.36
CA VAL A 17 6.51 24.95 -24.79
C VAL A 17 5.97 24.80 -23.38
N VAL A 18 4.99 23.91 -23.16
CA VAL A 18 4.45 23.61 -21.83
C VAL A 18 5.54 23.04 -20.91
N GLY A 19 6.42 22.19 -21.43
CA GLY A 19 7.55 21.62 -20.71
C GLY A 19 8.55 22.66 -20.21
N ILE A 20 8.81 23.73 -20.97
CA ILE A 20 9.66 24.86 -20.53
C ILE A 20 9.03 25.56 -19.32
N ILE A 21 7.71 25.73 -19.31
CA ILE A 21 6.96 26.40 -18.23
C ILE A 21 6.84 25.49 -17.00
N ALA A 22 6.55 24.22 -17.23
CA ALA A 22 6.30 23.22 -16.20
C ALA A 22 7.58 22.71 -15.52
N ASN A 23 8.77 22.97 -16.07
CA ASN A 23 10.02 22.44 -15.53
C ASN A 23 10.29 22.88 -14.08
N GLU A 24 10.21 21.93 -13.14
CA GLU A 24 10.36 22.14 -11.70
C GLU A 24 11.81 22.28 -11.22
N SER A 25 12.78 22.05 -12.10
CA SER A 25 14.18 22.29 -11.76
C SER A 25 14.47 23.77 -11.54
N GLU A 26 15.48 24.07 -10.72
CA GLU A 26 15.97 25.44 -10.50
C GLU A 26 16.32 26.13 -11.83
N ALA A 27 16.97 25.40 -12.74
CA ALA A 27 17.34 25.89 -14.06
C ALA A 27 16.11 26.17 -14.94
N GLY A 28 15.09 25.31 -14.89
CA GLY A 28 13.82 25.51 -15.57
C GLY A 28 13.08 26.75 -15.07
N ARG A 29 13.03 26.93 -13.75
CA ARG A 29 12.44 28.10 -13.12
C ARG A 29 13.14 29.40 -13.51
N GLN A 30 14.48 29.41 -13.49
CA GLN A 30 15.24 30.56 -13.94
C GLN A 30 15.02 30.85 -15.43
N LYS A 31 14.89 29.80 -16.26
CA LYS A 31 14.61 29.93 -17.70
C LYS A 31 13.27 30.62 -17.96
N ILE A 32 12.18 30.17 -17.34
CA ILE A 32 10.85 30.79 -17.54
C ILE A 32 10.77 32.21 -17.00
N VAL A 33 11.40 32.49 -15.84
CA VAL A 33 11.50 33.84 -15.29
C VAL A 33 12.28 34.76 -16.23
N ALA A 34 13.38 34.29 -16.81
CA ALA A 34 14.16 35.06 -17.78
C ALA A 34 13.35 35.36 -19.05
N ILE A 35 12.62 34.38 -19.58
CA ILE A 35 11.71 34.53 -20.74
C ILE A 35 10.66 35.61 -20.44
N ALA A 36 9.99 35.52 -19.29
CA ALA A 36 8.96 36.50 -18.91
C ALA A 36 9.52 37.91 -18.71
N ARG A 37 10.73 38.05 -18.12
CA ARG A 37 11.40 39.35 -17.97
C ARG A 37 11.86 39.95 -19.30
N ARG A 38 12.27 39.13 -20.28
CA ARG A 38 12.59 39.61 -21.64
C ARG A 38 11.33 40.11 -22.35
N ALA A 39 10.22 39.38 -22.24
CA ALA A 39 8.93 39.82 -22.75
C ALA A 39 8.46 41.14 -22.12
N GLU A 40 8.64 41.29 -20.79
CA GLU A 40 8.33 42.52 -20.05
C GLU A 40 9.16 43.70 -20.55
N LYS A 41 10.47 43.50 -20.73
CA LYS A 41 11.37 44.53 -21.27
C LYS A 41 10.95 44.98 -22.67
N ASN A 42 10.58 44.05 -23.55
CA ASN A 42 10.11 44.37 -24.90
C ASN A 42 8.77 45.13 -24.88
N TYR A 43 7.86 44.75 -23.98
CA TYR A 43 6.58 45.44 -23.77
C TYR A 43 6.74 46.88 -23.27
N GLN A 44 7.69 47.13 -22.37
CA GLN A 44 7.95 48.45 -21.77
C GLN A 44 8.85 49.36 -22.63
N ARG A 45 9.57 48.81 -23.62
CA ARG A 45 10.52 49.57 -24.47
C ARG A 45 9.95 50.88 -25.08
N PRO A 46 8.69 50.94 -25.57
CA PRO A 46 8.12 52.19 -26.10
C PRO A 46 7.85 53.27 -25.02
N VAL A 47 7.67 52.85 -23.77
CA VAL A 47 7.46 53.74 -22.60
C VAL A 47 8.79 54.34 -22.14
N GLN A 48 9.88 53.58 -22.24
CA GLN A 48 11.24 54.00 -21.86
C GLN A 48 11.92 54.91 -22.90
N SER A 49 11.30 55.11 -24.08
CA SER A 49 11.79 56.02 -25.11
C SER A 49 11.45 57.47 -24.77
N TRP A 50 12.45 58.36 -24.83
CA TRP A 50 12.27 59.81 -24.61
C TRP A 50 11.16 60.39 -25.51
N VAL A 51 11.09 59.96 -26.76
CA VAL A 51 10.23 60.58 -27.80
C VAL A 51 8.78 60.10 -27.72
N THR A 52 8.55 58.85 -27.32
CA THR A 52 7.21 58.22 -27.36
C THR A 52 6.64 57.89 -25.97
N GLY A 53 7.44 58.06 -24.91
CA GLY A 53 7.10 57.61 -23.56
C GLY A 53 5.78 58.17 -23.03
N TRP A 54 5.50 59.45 -23.27
CA TRP A 54 4.28 60.11 -22.78
C TRP A 54 2.98 59.53 -23.38
N PHE A 55 2.98 59.14 -24.67
CA PHE A 55 1.82 58.52 -25.32
C PHE A 55 1.60 57.07 -24.85
N TYR A 56 2.68 56.34 -24.56
CA TYR A 56 2.59 54.93 -24.16
C TYR A 56 2.40 54.73 -22.65
N GLN A 57 2.72 55.71 -21.81
CA GLN A 57 2.52 55.63 -20.36
C GLN A 57 1.05 55.44 -19.97
N HIS A 58 0.11 55.99 -20.75
CA HIS A 58 -1.33 55.85 -20.52
C HIS A 58 -1.95 54.57 -21.12
N THR A 59 -1.28 53.91 -22.06
CA THR A 59 -1.78 52.69 -22.73
C THR A 59 -1.18 51.40 -22.15
N ARG A 60 -0.22 51.50 -21.23
CA ARG A 60 0.53 50.38 -20.64
C ARG A 60 0.29 50.26 -19.14
N THR A 61 -0.88 49.75 -18.75
CA THR A 61 -1.35 49.69 -17.35
C THR A 61 -1.07 48.37 -16.63
N ARG A 62 -0.57 47.33 -17.31
CA ARG A 62 -0.39 45.97 -16.74
C ARG A 62 0.96 45.67 -16.11
N GLY A 63 1.89 46.63 -16.05
CA GLY A 63 3.27 46.39 -15.58
C GLY A 63 3.34 45.74 -14.19
N GLU A 64 2.60 46.27 -13.22
CA GLU A 64 2.59 45.75 -11.84
C GLU A 64 2.04 44.31 -11.75
N LYS A 65 0.98 43.99 -12.49
CA LYS A 65 0.41 42.64 -12.53
C LYS A 65 1.37 41.64 -13.16
N ILE A 66 2.06 42.03 -14.24
CA ILE A 66 3.08 41.19 -14.89
C ILE A 66 4.22 40.89 -13.90
N GLU A 67 4.69 41.91 -13.19
CA GLU A 67 5.74 41.73 -12.18
C GLU A 67 5.31 40.81 -11.04
N GLN A 68 4.08 40.96 -10.53
CA GLN A 68 3.51 40.06 -9.53
C GLN A 68 3.48 38.60 -10.02
N SER A 69 3.00 38.37 -11.24
CA SER A 69 2.97 37.02 -11.84
C SER A 69 4.38 36.43 -12.01
N ILE A 70 5.37 37.24 -12.42
CA ILE A 70 6.76 36.79 -12.53
C ILE A 70 7.34 36.41 -11.16
N ASN A 71 7.02 37.18 -10.12
CA ASN A 71 7.45 36.87 -8.76
C ASN A 71 6.81 35.57 -8.25
N VAL A 72 5.53 35.33 -8.53
CA VAL A 72 4.87 34.04 -8.23
C VAL A 72 5.58 32.88 -8.94
N MET A 73 5.91 33.02 -10.23
CA MET A 73 6.64 31.98 -10.96
C MET A 73 8.06 31.73 -10.42
N LYS A 74 8.68 32.75 -9.80
CA LYS A 74 10.01 32.66 -9.18
C LYS A 74 9.95 32.01 -7.80
N ASP A 75 8.97 32.37 -6.98
CA ASP A 75 8.91 32.00 -5.58
C ASP A 75 8.33 30.59 -5.37
N PHE A 76 7.47 30.12 -6.30
CA PHE A 76 6.82 28.81 -6.22
C PHE A 76 7.52 27.75 -7.09
N PRO A 77 8.03 26.65 -6.50
CA PRO A 77 8.78 25.62 -7.23
C PRO A 77 7.88 24.64 -8.00
N ASP A 78 6.58 24.58 -7.71
CA ASP A 78 5.68 23.59 -8.31
C ASP A 78 5.21 23.98 -9.73
N ALA A 79 5.12 23.00 -10.63
CA ALA A 79 4.67 23.19 -12.00
C ALA A 79 3.22 23.70 -12.08
N TYR A 80 2.37 23.21 -11.19
CA TYR A 80 0.94 23.53 -11.17
C TYR A 80 0.69 25.02 -10.96
N THR A 81 1.30 25.63 -9.95
CA THR A 81 1.16 27.06 -9.66
C THR A 81 1.71 27.91 -10.80
N ARG A 82 2.83 27.53 -11.42
CA ARG A 82 3.38 28.25 -12.58
C ARG A 82 2.47 28.21 -13.80
N LEU A 83 1.93 27.04 -14.14
CA LEU A 83 1.02 26.89 -15.27
C LEU A 83 -0.32 27.63 -15.02
N LEU A 84 -0.81 27.61 -13.78
CA LEU A 84 -1.98 28.38 -13.37
C LEU A 84 -1.75 29.89 -13.49
N GLU A 85 -0.61 30.37 -12.98
CA GLU A 85 -0.24 31.79 -13.06
C GLU A 85 -0.08 32.24 -14.50
N LEU A 86 0.58 31.43 -15.33
CA LEU A 86 0.72 31.69 -16.75
C LEU A 86 -0.65 31.74 -17.44
N LYS A 87 -1.53 30.77 -17.17
CA LYS A 87 -2.90 30.75 -17.72
C LYS A 87 -3.65 32.03 -17.39
N LEU A 88 -3.63 32.46 -16.12
CA LEU A 88 -4.27 33.69 -15.65
C LEU A 88 -3.70 34.94 -16.34
N MET A 89 -2.37 35.03 -16.40
CA MET A 89 -1.68 36.16 -17.02
C MET A 89 -2.02 36.31 -18.51
N ILE A 90 -2.10 35.18 -19.21
CA ILE A 90 -2.46 35.06 -20.62
C ILE A 90 -3.95 35.36 -20.87
N SER A 91 -4.86 34.87 -20.02
CA SER A 91 -6.31 35.08 -20.18
C SER A 91 -6.73 36.52 -19.93
N GLU A 92 -6.11 37.22 -18.98
CA GLU A 92 -6.41 38.61 -18.65
C GLU A 92 -5.79 39.64 -19.62
N GLY A 93 -4.92 39.20 -20.54
CA GLY A 93 -4.13 40.09 -21.38
C GLY A 93 -4.62 40.26 -22.81
N GLU A 94 -4.36 41.43 -23.37
CA GLU A 94 -4.55 41.69 -24.80
C GLU A 94 -3.55 40.91 -25.66
N TRP A 95 -3.91 40.71 -26.93
CA TRP A 95 -3.12 39.95 -27.92
C TRP A 95 -2.74 40.79 -29.15
N ASN A 96 -2.63 42.10 -28.95
CA ASN A 96 -2.24 43.02 -30.02
C ASN A 96 -0.84 42.64 -30.55
N VAL A 97 -0.77 42.44 -31.87
CA VAL A 97 0.45 42.06 -32.58
C VAL A 97 1.52 43.13 -32.37
N ASN A 98 2.75 42.70 -32.10
CA ASN A 98 3.92 43.58 -31.88
C ASN A 98 3.76 44.64 -30.78
N SER A 99 2.78 44.48 -29.89
CA SER A 99 2.54 45.47 -28.85
C SER A 99 2.07 44.87 -27.54
N SER A 100 1.33 43.78 -27.50
CA SER A 100 0.92 43.19 -26.23
C SER A 100 2.04 42.39 -25.54
N TYR A 101 2.00 42.35 -24.21
CA TYR A 101 2.93 41.51 -23.43
C TYR A 101 2.77 40.03 -23.78
N ASN A 102 1.52 39.55 -23.91
CA ASN A 102 1.25 38.15 -24.27
C ASN A 102 1.87 37.77 -25.61
N TYR A 103 1.81 38.67 -26.60
CA TYR A 103 2.45 38.45 -27.89
C TYR A 103 3.98 38.32 -27.76
N PHE A 104 4.63 39.22 -27.02
CA PHE A 104 6.08 39.12 -26.76
C PHE A 104 6.46 37.90 -25.92
N LEU A 105 5.62 37.49 -24.97
CA LEU A 105 5.84 36.29 -24.18
C LEU A 105 5.85 35.04 -25.06
N PHE A 106 4.90 34.92 -25.99
CA PHE A 106 4.84 33.79 -26.90
C PHE A 106 5.99 33.79 -27.91
N LEU A 107 6.45 34.96 -28.38
CA LEU A 107 7.67 35.05 -29.18
C LEU A 107 8.88 34.49 -28.42
N GLU A 108 9.09 34.95 -27.19
CA GLU A 108 10.22 34.50 -26.36
C GLU A 108 10.12 33.02 -25.96
N LEU A 109 8.90 32.48 -25.82
CA LEU A 109 8.66 31.05 -25.58
C LEU A 109 8.99 30.22 -26.81
N ILE A 110 8.57 30.65 -28.00
CA ILE A 110 8.87 30.00 -29.28
C ILE A 110 10.38 29.95 -29.49
N ASP A 111 11.08 31.08 -29.30
CA ASP A 111 12.53 31.17 -29.46
C ASP A 111 13.30 30.31 -28.43
N ALA A 112 12.66 29.95 -27.31
CA ALA A 112 13.26 29.13 -26.27
C ALA A 112 13.14 27.61 -26.53
N VAL A 113 12.39 27.22 -27.57
CA VAL A 113 12.24 25.83 -28.01
C VAL A 113 13.47 25.39 -28.82
N PRO A 114 14.13 24.27 -28.46
CA PRO A 114 15.25 23.74 -29.24
C PRO A 114 14.85 23.44 -30.68
N ASP A 115 15.75 23.69 -31.62
CA ASP A 115 15.58 23.37 -33.06
C ASP A 115 14.40 24.06 -33.76
N TYR A 116 13.84 25.14 -33.18
CA TYR A 116 12.81 25.93 -33.82
C TYR A 116 13.31 26.60 -35.10
N GLN A 117 12.61 26.37 -36.21
CA GLN A 117 12.80 27.09 -37.46
C GLN A 117 11.82 28.26 -37.55
N PRO A 118 12.30 29.51 -37.74
CA PRO A 118 11.45 30.69 -37.82
C PRO A 118 10.39 30.54 -38.92
N VAL A 119 9.14 30.78 -38.53
CA VAL A 119 8.03 30.89 -39.48
C VAL A 119 8.13 32.24 -40.20
N GLU A 120 7.69 32.28 -41.46
CA GLU A 120 7.64 33.51 -42.26
C GLU A 120 6.90 34.63 -41.51
N ASP A 121 7.46 35.85 -41.48
CA ASP A 121 6.97 36.99 -40.68
C ASP A 121 5.48 37.29 -40.91
N SER A 122 4.98 37.04 -42.12
CA SER A 122 3.58 37.23 -42.48
C SER A 122 2.62 36.21 -41.84
N GLN A 123 3.13 35.02 -41.48
CA GLN A 123 2.37 33.91 -40.88
C GLN A 123 2.55 33.84 -39.36
N LEU A 124 3.60 34.46 -38.81
CA LEU A 124 3.94 34.45 -37.39
C LEU A 124 2.78 34.91 -36.47
N PRO A 125 2.02 36.00 -36.76
CA PRO A 125 0.89 36.38 -35.92
C PRO A 125 -0.20 35.31 -35.86
N LYS A 126 -0.47 34.64 -36.99
CA LYS A 126 -1.46 33.56 -37.04
C LYS A 126 -0.96 32.32 -36.29
N PHE A 127 0.32 31.97 -36.44
CA PHE A 127 0.96 30.89 -35.71
C PHE A 127 0.88 31.09 -34.19
N ILE A 128 1.17 32.29 -33.68
CA ILE A 128 1.10 32.60 -32.24
C ILE A 128 -0.32 32.45 -31.69
N MET A 129 -1.33 32.88 -32.44
CA MET A 129 -2.73 32.74 -32.01
C MET A 129 -3.18 31.29 -31.98
N GLU A 130 -2.79 30.47 -32.97
CA GLU A 130 -3.07 29.02 -32.94
C GLU A 130 -2.27 28.33 -31.82
N LEU A 131 -1.02 28.73 -31.58
CA LEU A 131 -0.17 28.19 -30.51
C LEU A 131 -0.75 28.48 -29.12
N LYS A 132 -1.28 29.69 -28.91
CA LYS A 132 -1.98 30.07 -27.69
C LYS A 132 -3.06 29.05 -27.33
N ASP A 133 -3.94 28.76 -28.27
CA ASP A 133 -5.11 27.93 -28.01
C ASP A 133 -4.68 26.49 -27.68
N GLU A 134 -3.70 25.96 -28.42
CA GLU A 134 -3.12 24.63 -28.16
C GLU A 134 -2.38 24.56 -26.81
N VAL A 135 -1.58 25.58 -26.46
CA VAL A 135 -0.88 25.65 -25.16
C VAL A 135 -1.89 25.74 -24.01
N LEU A 136 -2.95 26.53 -24.15
CA LEU A 136 -4.01 26.61 -23.12
C LEU A 136 -4.75 25.29 -22.97
N ALA A 137 -5.01 24.59 -24.07
CA ALA A 137 -5.63 23.26 -24.04
C ALA A 137 -4.74 22.25 -23.30
N GLU A 138 -3.44 22.21 -23.61
CA GLU A 138 -2.48 21.31 -22.98
C GLU A 138 -2.28 21.64 -21.48
N ILE A 139 -2.24 22.93 -21.12
CA ILE A 139 -2.23 23.37 -19.70
C ILE A 139 -3.47 22.85 -18.95
N ASN A 140 -4.66 22.92 -19.57
CA ASN A 140 -5.88 22.39 -18.96
C ASN A 140 -5.83 20.88 -18.76
N ILE A 141 -5.31 20.14 -19.74
CA ILE A 141 -5.10 18.68 -19.63
C ILE A 141 -4.18 18.37 -18.46
N PHE A 142 -3.03 19.04 -18.37
CA PHE A 142 -2.07 18.87 -17.28
C PHE A 142 -2.70 19.13 -15.91
N MET A 143 -3.40 20.26 -15.75
CA MET A 143 -4.04 20.62 -14.47
C MET A 143 -5.12 19.61 -14.05
N ASN A 144 -5.90 19.09 -15.00
CA ASN A 144 -6.90 18.07 -14.72
C ASN A 144 -6.25 16.74 -14.28
N GLN A 145 -5.18 16.31 -14.95
CA GLN A 145 -4.43 15.12 -14.56
C GLN A 145 -3.82 15.27 -13.15
N TYR A 146 -3.27 16.45 -12.86
CA TYR A 146 -2.73 16.76 -11.54
C TYR A 146 -3.80 16.67 -10.45
N LYS A 147 -4.99 17.26 -10.69
CA LYS A 147 -6.12 17.19 -9.76
C LYS A 147 -6.56 15.75 -9.48
N LEU A 148 -6.71 14.93 -10.52
CA LEU A 148 -7.06 13.52 -10.40
C LEU A 148 -6.01 12.74 -9.60
N SER A 149 -4.72 13.01 -9.84
CA SER A 149 -3.62 12.38 -9.09
C SER A 149 -3.64 12.77 -7.61
N LEU A 150 -3.98 14.02 -7.30
CA LEU A 150 -4.08 14.51 -5.93
C LEU A 150 -5.27 13.85 -5.19
N GLU A 151 -6.43 13.76 -5.84
CA GLU A 151 -7.60 13.08 -5.29
C GLU A 151 -7.30 11.60 -5.00
N GLU A 152 -6.61 10.91 -5.92
CA GLU A 152 -6.19 9.53 -5.71
C GLU A 152 -5.22 9.37 -4.54
N LYS A 153 -4.22 10.26 -4.42
CA LYS A 153 -3.30 10.27 -3.28
C LYS A 153 -4.04 10.48 -1.96
N ASN A 154 -5.02 11.37 -1.93
CA ASN A 154 -5.82 11.63 -0.74
C ASN A 154 -6.65 10.40 -0.37
N ARG A 155 -7.32 9.77 -1.35
CA ARG A 155 -8.09 8.52 -1.14
C ARG A 155 -7.20 7.41 -0.56
N LEU A 156 -6.02 7.19 -1.13
CA LEU A 156 -5.08 6.19 -0.62
C LEU A 156 -4.57 6.50 0.80
N ASN A 157 -4.42 7.78 1.14
CA ASN A 157 -4.04 8.18 2.50
C ASN A 157 -5.18 7.95 3.50
N GLU A 158 -6.43 8.30 3.14
CA GLU A 158 -7.61 8.02 3.95
C GLU A 158 -7.79 6.51 4.19
N GLU A 159 -7.60 5.68 3.17
CA GLU A 159 -7.60 4.22 3.28
C GLU A 159 -6.53 3.74 4.27
N ARG A 160 -5.30 4.26 4.17
CA ARG A 160 -4.20 3.94 5.10
C ARG A 160 -4.49 4.38 6.53
N GLU A 161 -5.08 5.54 6.72
CA GLU A 161 -5.48 6.04 8.04
C GLU A 161 -6.59 5.17 8.64
N ALA A 162 -7.58 4.78 7.84
CA ALA A 162 -8.63 3.85 8.26
C ALA A 162 -8.06 2.47 8.66
N ILE A 163 -7.10 1.93 7.89
CA ILE A 163 -6.38 0.69 8.23
C ILE A 163 -5.59 0.86 9.54
N THR A 164 -4.95 2.00 9.73
CA THR A 164 -4.17 2.29 10.94
C THR A 164 -5.07 2.40 12.16
N LEU A 165 -6.19 3.12 12.06
CA LEU A 165 -7.17 3.28 13.12
C LEU A 165 -7.82 1.96 13.50
N SER A 166 -8.24 1.16 12.52
CA SER A 166 -8.78 -0.19 12.77
C SER A 166 -7.74 -1.11 13.40
N SER A 167 -6.49 -1.08 12.96
CA SER A 167 -5.39 -1.82 13.60
C SER A 167 -5.14 -1.38 15.04
N ILE A 168 -5.18 -0.07 15.32
CA ILE A 168 -5.06 0.47 16.68
C ILE A 168 -6.23 0.00 17.56
N GLN A 169 -7.44 0.00 17.03
CA GLN A 169 -8.62 -0.44 17.75
C GLN A 169 -8.53 -1.93 18.11
N LEU A 170 -8.14 -2.78 17.16
CA LEU A 170 -7.92 -4.21 17.42
C LEU A 170 -6.91 -4.46 18.54
N VAL A 171 -5.85 -3.64 18.63
CA VAL A 171 -4.85 -3.76 19.70
C VAL A 171 -5.33 -3.21 21.04
N LYS A 172 -6.22 -2.20 21.04
CA LYS A 172 -6.85 -1.69 22.28
C LYS A 172 -7.78 -2.71 22.92
N ASP A 173 -8.46 -3.52 22.11
CA ASP A 173 -9.38 -4.55 22.57
C ASP A 173 -8.66 -5.82 23.09
N VAL A 174 -7.32 -5.79 23.13
CA VAL A 174 -6.47 -6.85 23.68
C VAL A 174 -5.96 -6.48 25.07
N LEU A 175 -6.14 -7.38 26.03
CA LEU A 175 -5.54 -7.33 27.37
C LEU A 175 -4.49 -8.45 27.49
N VAL A 176 -3.35 -8.14 28.12
CA VAL A 176 -2.28 -9.11 28.36
C VAL A 176 -1.92 -9.04 29.84
N PHE A 177 -1.96 -10.17 30.52
CA PHE A 177 -1.64 -10.29 31.94
C PHE A 177 -0.52 -11.29 32.18
N ASN A 178 0.24 -11.12 33.26
CA ASN A 178 1.27 -12.09 33.65
C ASN A 178 0.66 -13.30 34.38
N ASN A 179 -0.47 -13.10 35.06
CA ASN A 179 -1.09 -14.11 35.91
C ASN A 179 -2.33 -14.72 35.22
N LEU A 180 -2.44 -16.04 35.29
CA LEU A 180 -3.55 -16.80 34.73
C LEU A 180 -4.87 -16.54 35.47
N SER A 181 -4.82 -16.34 36.78
CA SER A 181 -6.03 -16.15 37.59
C SER A 181 -6.70 -14.80 37.29
N THR A 182 -5.91 -13.73 37.19
CA THR A 182 -6.42 -12.38 36.86
C THR A 182 -6.96 -12.32 35.44
N ALA A 183 -6.33 -13.00 34.49
CA ALA A 183 -6.81 -13.10 33.12
C ALA A 183 -8.16 -13.82 33.00
N LYS A 184 -8.39 -14.90 33.77
CA LYS A 184 -9.66 -15.62 33.80
C LYS A 184 -10.80 -14.76 34.37
N GLU A 185 -10.53 -14.04 35.45
CA GLU A 185 -11.53 -13.14 36.05
C GLU A 185 -11.91 -12.01 35.08
N GLN A 186 -10.92 -11.43 34.39
CA GLN A 186 -11.14 -10.34 33.44
C GLN A 186 -11.76 -10.81 32.11
N SER A 187 -11.50 -12.05 31.67
CA SER A 187 -12.09 -12.58 30.43
C SER A 187 -13.59 -12.85 30.56
N VAL A 188 -14.08 -13.12 31.77
CA VAL A 188 -15.51 -13.31 32.07
C VAL A 188 -16.23 -11.96 32.20
N GLN A 189 -15.55 -10.92 32.68
CA GLN A 189 -16.13 -9.60 32.92
C GLN A 189 -16.11 -8.67 31.70
N GLN A 190 -15.14 -8.82 30.81
CA GLN A 190 -14.96 -7.93 29.66
C GLN A 190 -15.06 -8.70 28.35
N ASN A 191 -15.81 -8.17 27.37
CA ASN A 191 -15.87 -8.70 26.01
C ASN A 191 -14.60 -8.30 25.20
N LYS A 192 -13.42 -8.58 25.76
CA LYS A 192 -12.09 -8.26 25.20
C LYS A 192 -11.27 -9.52 25.05
N ILE A 193 -10.29 -9.50 24.15
CA ILE A 193 -9.40 -10.63 23.92
C ILE A 193 -8.34 -10.63 25.02
N VAL A 194 -8.30 -11.66 25.84
CA VAL A 194 -7.38 -11.75 26.98
C VAL A 194 -6.29 -12.77 26.71
N PHE A 195 -5.04 -12.34 26.78
CA PHE A 195 -3.87 -13.21 26.76
C PHE A 195 -3.20 -13.27 28.12
N THR A 196 -2.58 -14.41 28.38
CA THR A 196 -1.69 -14.64 29.51
C THR A 196 -0.32 -14.93 28.99
N LEU A 197 0.68 -14.30 29.58
CA LEU A 197 2.05 -14.46 29.15
C LEU A 197 2.88 -14.62 30.42
N SER A 198 3.16 -15.88 30.75
CA SER A 198 3.77 -16.26 32.02
C SER A 198 5.18 -16.80 31.80
N TYR A 199 6.13 -16.37 32.62
CA TYR A 199 7.50 -16.89 32.59
C TYR A 199 7.63 -18.01 33.63
N LYS A 200 7.73 -19.26 33.18
CA LYS A 200 7.93 -20.43 34.05
C LYS A 200 9.03 -21.30 33.47
N ASN A 201 9.83 -21.94 34.33
CA ASN A 201 10.90 -22.86 33.92
C ASN A 201 11.88 -22.26 32.88
N SER A 202 12.21 -20.98 33.05
CA SER A 202 13.06 -20.24 32.12
C SER A 202 12.51 -20.08 30.69
N GLN A 203 11.22 -20.34 30.48
CA GLN A 203 10.55 -20.21 29.18
C GLN A 203 9.29 -19.34 29.30
N TRP A 204 9.00 -18.61 28.23
CA TRP A 204 7.77 -17.83 28.11
C TRP A 204 6.64 -18.71 27.58
N HIS A 205 5.53 -18.76 28.30
CA HIS A 205 4.32 -19.45 27.91
C HIS A 205 3.23 -18.43 27.60
N LEU A 206 2.81 -18.39 26.33
CA LEU A 206 1.67 -17.61 25.87
C LEU A 206 0.43 -18.50 25.91
N SER A 207 -0.65 -18.04 26.53
CA SER A 207 -1.95 -18.71 26.44
C SER A 207 -3.06 -17.70 26.19
N LEU A 208 -3.99 -18.04 25.31
CA LEU A 208 -5.23 -17.30 25.09
C LEU A 208 -6.28 -17.77 26.09
N VAL A 209 -6.96 -16.82 26.74
CA VAL A 209 -8.11 -17.12 27.61
C VAL A 209 -9.38 -16.68 26.90
N ASP A 210 -10.34 -17.60 26.76
CA ASP A 210 -11.62 -17.27 26.14
C ASP A 210 -12.62 -16.64 27.13
N SER A 211 -13.78 -16.21 26.61
CA SER A 211 -14.88 -15.64 27.39
C SER A 211 -15.56 -16.63 28.35
N SER A 212 -15.21 -17.92 28.27
CA SER A 212 -15.63 -18.96 29.20
C SER A 212 -14.59 -19.31 30.26
N GLY A 213 -13.39 -18.71 30.19
CA GLY A 213 -12.28 -18.97 31.10
C GLY A 213 -11.42 -20.19 30.74
N GLU A 214 -11.67 -20.79 29.57
CA GLU A 214 -10.85 -21.87 29.00
C GLU A 214 -9.50 -21.29 28.53
N VAL A 215 -8.42 -22.07 28.70
CA VAL A 215 -7.04 -21.62 28.47
C VAL A 215 -6.41 -22.41 27.34
N TYR A 216 -6.07 -21.74 26.26
CA TYR A 216 -5.44 -22.35 25.07
C TYR A 216 -3.96 -21.99 25.02
N PRO A 217 -3.04 -22.96 25.18
CA PRO A 217 -1.62 -22.69 25.02
C PRO A 217 -1.31 -22.36 23.56
N LEU A 218 -0.67 -21.21 23.35
CA LEU A 218 -0.22 -20.74 22.04
C LEU A 218 1.30 -20.89 21.94
N THR A 219 1.76 -21.24 20.75
CA THR A 219 3.19 -21.19 20.45
C THR A 219 3.56 -19.73 20.18
N PRO A 220 4.49 -19.12 20.95
CA PRO A 220 4.97 -17.79 20.62
C PRO A 220 5.73 -17.85 19.29
N GLY A 221 5.40 -16.95 18.36
CA GLY A 221 6.16 -16.80 17.11
C GLY A 221 7.61 -16.37 17.38
N GLU A 222 8.49 -16.56 16.42
CA GLU A 222 9.93 -16.27 16.57
C GLU A 222 10.19 -14.81 16.98
N GLU A 223 9.46 -13.86 16.40
CA GLU A 223 9.57 -12.44 16.76
C GLU A 223 9.10 -12.16 18.20
N LEU A 224 8.02 -12.81 18.64
CA LEU A 224 7.55 -12.68 20.02
C LEU A 224 8.56 -13.26 20.99
N ALA A 225 9.12 -14.43 20.68
CA ALA A 225 10.13 -15.09 21.51
C ALA A 225 11.40 -14.24 21.63
N GLN A 226 11.89 -13.66 20.54
CA GLN A 226 13.04 -12.75 20.55
C GLN A 226 12.76 -11.48 21.37
N LYS A 227 11.61 -10.82 21.14
CA LYS A 227 11.22 -9.61 21.88
C LYS A 227 11.10 -9.90 23.38
N LEU A 228 10.50 -11.04 23.75
CA LEU A 228 10.37 -11.45 25.15
C LEU A 228 11.71 -11.88 25.79
N ALA A 229 12.67 -12.36 25.01
CA ALA A 229 14.02 -12.68 25.49
C ALA A 229 14.86 -11.42 25.78
N THR A 230 14.61 -10.33 25.06
CA THR A 230 15.29 -9.04 25.27
C THR A 230 14.74 -8.18 26.41
N LEU A 231 13.64 -8.60 27.05
CA LEU A 231 13.03 -7.84 28.13
C LEU A 231 13.78 -8.03 29.46
N GLU A 232 14.39 -6.96 29.97
CA GLU A 232 15.02 -6.93 31.29
C GLU A 232 13.99 -7.10 32.42
N ASN A 233 12.80 -6.53 32.25
CA ASN A 233 11.68 -6.67 33.18
C ASN A 233 10.72 -7.74 32.69
N ARG A 234 10.62 -8.83 33.45
CA ARG A 234 9.71 -9.97 33.19
C ARG A 234 8.24 -9.68 33.55
N ASP A 235 7.93 -8.43 33.86
CA ASP A 235 6.59 -7.97 34.21
C ASP A 235 6.00 -7.19 33.02
N ILE A 236 5.10 -7.83 32.28
CA ILE A 236 4.55 -7.30 31.02
C ILE A 236 3.61 -6.12 31.27
N GLU A 237 2.96 -6.09 32.44
CA GLU A 237 2.03 -5.03 32.84
C GLU A 237 2.77 -3.72 33.15
N LYS A 238 4.07 -3.78 33.43
CA LYS A 238 4.93 -2.61 33.68
C LYS A 238 5.74 -2.15 32.46
N LEU A 239 5.53 -2.77 31.29
CA LEU A 239 6.25 -2.38 30.07
C LEU A 239 5.79 -1.01 29.57
N ASN A 240 6.71 -0.30 28.92
CA ASN A 240 6.40 0.93 28.20
C ASN A 240 5.25 0.68 27.20
N PRO A 241 4.25 1.58 27.08
CA PRO A 241 3.11 1.42 26.19
C PRO A 241 3.46 1.09 24.74
N VAL A 242 4.63 1.53 24.24
CA VAL A 242 5.13 1.19 22.89
C VAL A 242 5.45 -0.30 22.78
N HIS A 243 6.21 -0.85 23.73
CA HIS A 243 6.56 -2.27 23.78
C HIS A 243 5.33 -3.13 24.04
N LEU A 244 4.43 -2.69 24.92
CA LEU A 244 3.17 -3.39 25.19
C LEU A 244 2.28 -3.47 23.93
N LYS A 245 2.22 -2.39 23.12
CA LYS A 245 1.48 -2.39 21.84
C LYS A 245 2.06 -3.40 20.85
N GLN A 246 3.38 -3.52 20.79
CA GLN A 246 4.05 -4.52 19.96
C GLN A 246 3.76 -5.93 20.45
N VAL A 247 3.92 -6.22 21.74
CA VAL A 247 3.60 -7.55 22.31
C VAL A 247 2.15 -7.94 22.03
N LYS A 248 1.19 -7.01 22.18
CA LYS A 248 -0.23 -7.26 21.85
C LYS A 248 -0.44 -7.62 20.38
N ARG A 249 0.28 -6.97 19.45
CA ARG A 249 0.20 -7.30 18.01
C ARG A 249 0.73 -8.70 17.72
N GLU A 250 1.85 -9.05 18.32
CA GLU A 250 2.42 -10.41 18.17
C GLU A 250 1.52 -11.48 18.80
N CYS A 251 0.85 -11.20 19.92
CA CYS A 251 -0.15 -12.10 20.48
C CYS A 251 -1.33 -12.33 19.53
N LEU A 252 -1.78 -11.28 18.83
CA LEU A 252 -2.80 -11.41 17.79
C LEU A 252 -2.29 -12.21 16.58
N ALA A 253 -1.03 -12.05 16.20
CA ALA A 253 -0.41 -12.85 15.14
C ALA A 253 -0.36 -14.34 15.53
N ALA A 254 0.10 -14.65 16.74
CA ALA A 254 0.12 -16.01 17.28
C ALA A 254 -1.29 -16.63 17.35
N ARG A 255 -2.30 -15.83 17.71
CA ARG A 255 -3.71 -16.26 17.64
C ARG A 255 -4.14 -16.57 16.20
N LYS A 256 -3.79 -15.72 15.23
CA LYS A 256 -4.15 -15.94 13.82
C LYS A 256 -3.50 -17.21 13.28
N GLU A 257 -2.24 -17.45 13.59
CA GLU A 257 -1.51 -18.68 13.23
C GLU A 257 -2.14 -19.93 13.87
N TYR A 258 -2.48 -19.84 15.16
CA TYR A 258 -3.17 -20.93 15.85
C TYR A 258 -4.52 -21.26 15.22
N LEU A 259 -5.30 -20.24 14.87
CA LEU A 259 -6.58 -20.39 14.17
C LEU A 259 -6.42 -20.81 12.70
N ALA A 260 -5.27 -20.58 12.07
CA ALA A 260 -5.01 -21.03 10.70
C ALA A 260 -4.99 -22.57 10.59
N LYS A 261 -4.70 -23.28 11.68
CA LYS A 261 -4.82 -24.75 11.76
C LYS A 261 -6.26 -25.25 11.52
N VAL A 262 -7.26 -24.39 11.72
CA VAL A 262 -8.66 -24.69 11.46
C VAL A 262 -9.00 -24.33 10.02
N HIS A 263 -9.19 -25.36 9.18
CA HIS A 263 -9.77 -25.21 7.86
C HIS A 263 -11.30 -25.12 7.99
N LEU A 264 -11.87 -24.02 7.50
CA LEU A 264 -13.30 -23.75 7.51
C LEU A 264 -13.73 -23.30 6.12
N LEU A 265 -14.73 -23.99 5.57
CA LEU A 265 -15.43 -23.61 4.35
C LEU A 265 -16.84 -23.14 4.71
N ILE A 266 -17.19 -21.93 4.29
CA ILE A 266 -18.53 -21.35 4.49
C ILE A 266 -19.22 -21.36 3.14
N ASN A 267 -20.38 -22.02 3.04
CA ASN A 267 -21.19 -22.13 1.81
C ASN A 267 -20.34 -22.40 0.56
N PRO A 268 -19.64 -23.55 0.48
CA PRO A 268 -18.76 -23.84 -0.65
C PRO A 268 -19.56 -23.88 -1.95
N LYS A 269 -19.14 -23.10 -2.96
CA LYS A 269 -19.78 -23.04 -4.28
C LYS A 269 -18.79 -23.44 -5.36
N ASN A 270 -19.29 -24.11 -6.40
CA ASN A 270 -18.50 -24.43 -7.58
C ASN A 270 -18.21 -23.15 -8.37
N THR A 271 -16.94 -22.91 -8.71
CA THR A 271 -16.47 -21.70 -9.41
C THR A 271 -17.06 -21.54 -10.81
N LYS A 272 -17.50 -22.63 -11.46
CA LYS A 272 -18.05 -22.62 -12.81
C LYS A 272 -19.58 -22.52 -12.84
N THR A 273 -20.27 -23.20 -11.93
CA THR A 273 -21.75 -23.29 -11.94
C THR A 273 -22.43 -22.41 -10.89
N LYS A 274 -21.66 -21.83 -9.96
CA LYS A 274 -22.16 -21.08 -8.78
C LYS A 274 -23.13 -21.87 -7.87
N LEU A 275 -23.30 -23.17 -8.11
CA LEU A 275 -24.10 -24.08 -7.29
C LEU A 275 -23.30 -24.49 -6.05
N GLU A 276 -24.01 -24.73 -4.94
CA GLU A 276 -23.41 -25.19 -3.69
C GLU A 276 -22.88 -26.62 -3.86
N LEU A 277 -21.64 -26.86 -3.39
CA LEU A 277 -20.99 -28.16 -3.42
C LEU A 277 -21.56 -29.07 -2.33
N THR A 278 -21.83 -30.32 -2.65
CA THR A 278 -22.19 -31.36 -1.66
C THR A 278 -20.95 -31.83 -0.90
N ASN A 279 -21.11 -32.55 0.21
CA ASN A 279 -19.96 -33.03 0.99
C ASN A 279 -19.15 -34.09 0.21
N GLU A 280 -19.83 -34.78 -0.70
CA GLU A 280 -19.35 -35.80 -1.61
C GLU A 280 -18.49 -35.15 -2.70
N ASP A 281 -18.92 -34.01 -3.26
CA ASP A 281 -18.11 -33.24 -4.19
C ASP A 281 -16.82 -32.70 -3.53
N LEU A 282 -16.90 -32.30 -2.25
CA LEU A 282 -15.72 -31.85 -1.49
C LEU A 282 -14.73 -33.01 -1.25
N LYS A 283 -15.24 -34.22 -1.02
CA LYS A 283 -14.43 -35.44 -0.92
C LYS A 283 -13.74 -35.77 -2.25
N GLU A 284 -14.45 -35.68 -3.37
CA GLU A 284 -13.88 -35.90 -4.70
C GLU A 284 -12.79 -34.88 -5.06
N GLN A 285 -12.89 -33.65 -4.54
CA GLN A 285 -11.85 -32.62 -4.65
C GLN A 285 -10.66 -32.84 -3.70
N GLY A 286 -10.67 -33.90 -2.87
CA GLY A 286 -9.60 -34.22 -1.94
C GLY A 286 -9.57 -33.34 -0.68
N ILE A 287 -10.65 -32.63 -0.37
CA ILE A 287 -10.73 -31.76 0.81
C ILE A 287 -10.92 -32.65 2.04
N THR A 288 -9.94 -32.61 2.95
CA THR A 288 -9.93 -33.40 4.19
C THR A 288 -9.66 -32.50 5.40
N SER A 289 -9.96 -32.98 6.61
CA SER A 289 -9.73 -32.27 7.88
C SER A 289 -10.28 -30.83 7.89
N THR A 290 -11.51 -30.66 7.42
CA THR A 290 -12.12 -29.36 7.18
C THR A 290 -13.53 -29.27 7.75
N PHE A 291 -13.84 -28.15 8.42
CA PHE A 291 -15.20 -27.82 8.85
C PHE A 291 -15.96 -27.16 7.69
N VAL A 292 -17.21 -27.55 7.50
CA VAL A 292 -18.10 -26.98 6.48
C VAL A 292 -19.32 -26.41 7.17
N LEU A 293 -19.46 -25.09 7.12
CA LEU A 293 -20.66 -24.39 7.59
C LEU A 293 -21.56 -24.10 6.40
N ARG A 294 -22.80 -24.60 6.44
CA ARG A 294 -23.83 -24.31 5.46
C ARG A 294 -24.93 -23.48 6.11
N ARG A 295 -25.24 -22.33 5.53
CA ARG A 295 -26.34 -21.46 5.93
C ARG A 295 -27.34 -21.38 4.78
N THR A 296 -28.52 -21.92 5.01
CA THR A 296 -29.62 -21.87 4.03
C THR A 296 -30.45 -20.60 4.19
N GLU A 297 -31.20 -20.22 3.14
CA GLU A 297 -32.08 -19.04 3.13
C GLU A 297 -33.18 -19.08 4.21
N LYS A 298 -33.45 -20.26 4.79
CA LYS A 298 -34.42 -20.46 5.87
C LYS A 298 -33.80 -20.35 7.29
N GLU A 299 -32.62 -19.75 7.40
CA GLU A 299 -31.85 -19.62 8.65
C GLU A 299 -31.41 -20.94 9.31
N GLU A 300 -31.61 -22.10 8.66
CA GLU A 300 -31.07 -23.37 9.15
C GLU A 300 -29.56 -23.39 8.91
N VAL A 301 -28.81 -23.37 10.00
CA VAL A 301 -27.35 -23.50 10.03
C VAL A 301 -26.99 -24.95 10.26
N SER A 302 -26.23 -25.56 9.35
CA SER A 302 -25.70 -26.90 9.53
C SER A 302 -24.17 -26.89 9.50
N LEU A 303 -23.56 -27.52 10.50
CA LEU A 303 -22.12 -27.63 10.64
C LEU A 303 -21.70 -29.09 10.43
N TRP A 304 -20.72 -29.29 9.56
CA TRP A 304 -20.18 -30.60 9.22
C TRP A 304 -18.67 -30.63 9.44
N TRP A 305 -18.14 -31.78 9.86
CA TRP A 305 -16.70 -32.04 9.91
C TRP A 305 -16.35 -33.12 8.89
N ILE A 306 -15.47 -32.79 7.95
CA ILE A 306 -14.88 -33.77 7.03
C ILE A 306 -13.57 -34.24 7.65
N ASN A 307 -13.51 -35.51 8.02
CA ASN A 307 -12.33 -36.08 8.67
C ASN A 307 -11.14 -36.26 7.69
N SER A 308 -10.01 -36.75 8.19
CA SER A 308 -8.81 -37.02 7.38
C SER A 308 -9.01 -38.10 6.29
N LEU A 309 -10.07 -38.90 6.39
CA LEU A 309 -10.46 -39.92 5.41
C LEU A 309 -11.52 -39.43 4.42
N GLY A 310 -11.93 -38.16 4.50
CA GLY A 310 -12.96 -37.57 3.65
C GLY A 310 -14.40 -37.94 4.02
N ASN A 311 -14.64 -38.54 5.19
CA ASN A 311 -16.00 -38.83 5.66
C ASN A 311 -16.57 -37.61 6.38
N ALA A 312 -17.75 -37.16 5.93
CA ALA A 312 -18.46 -36.05 6.53
C ALA A 312 -19.32 -36.52 7.71
N SER A 313 -19.14 -35.89 8.87
CA SER A 313 -19.96 -36.11 10.07
C SER A 313 -20.68 -34.83 10.43
N LYS A 314 -22.00 -34.89 10.62
CA LYS A 314 -22.79 -33.74 11.08
C LYS A 314 -22.48 -33.47 12.54
N ILE A 315 -22.20 -32.21 12.89
CA ILE A 315 -22.06 -31.77 14.27
C ILE A 315 -23.41 -31.26 14.75
N SER A 316 -23.93 -31.86 15.82
CA SER A 316 -25.15 -31.41 16.47
C SER A 316 -24.88 -30.10 17.21
N LEU A 317 -25.48 -29.00 16.74
CA LEU A 317 -25.37 -27.69 17.39
C LEU A 317 -26.01 -27.68 18.80
N SER A 318 -26.96 -28.58 19.05
CA SER A 318 -27.58 -28.82 20.36
C SER A 318 -26.57 -29.22 21.45
N ASP A 319 -25.47 -29.88 21.06
CA ASP A 319 -24.40 -30.26 22.00
C ASP A 319 -23.53 -29.04 22.37
N HIS A 320 -23.71 -27.89 21.70
CA HIS A 320 -22.87 -26.70 21.79
C HIS A 320 -23.70 -25.39 21.84
N PRO A 321 -24.42 -25.12 22.95
CA PRO A 321 -25.39 -24.03 23.05
C PRO A 321 -24.80 -22.61 22.86
N LYS A 322 -23.52 -22.42 23.21
CA LYS A 322 -22.84 -21.13 22.99
C LYS A 322 -22.58 -20.83 21.51
N LEU A 323 -22.20 -21.86 20.75
CA LEU A 323 -21.98 -21.77 19.31
C LEU A 323 -23.32 -21.54 18.58
N ASP A 324 -24.36 -22.24 19.01
CA ASP A 324 -25.71 -22.10 18.46
C ASP A 324 -26.28 -20.69 18.69
N PHE A 325 -26.15 -20.16 19.91
CA PHE A 325 -26.54 -18.79 20.23
C PHE A 325 -25.75 -17.74 19.43
N TRP A 326 -24.43 -17.93 19.27
CA TRP A 326 -23.60 -17.01 18.50
C TRP A 326 -23.95 -17.05 17.00
N LEU A 327 -24.13 -18.23 16.41
CA LEU A 327 -24.52 -18.39 15.01
C LEU A 327 -25.91 -17.79 14.73
N SER A 328 -26.84 -17.91 15.68
CA SER A 328 -28.19 -17.35 15.58
C SER A 328 -28.21 -15.81 15.62
N ASN A 329 -27.28 -15.19 16.37
CA ASN A 329 -27.20 -13.73 16.49
C ASN A 329 -26.48 -13.04 15.31
N GLN A 330 -25.72 -13.78 14.52
CA GLN A 330 -24.99 -13.22 13.39
C GLN A 330 -25.90 -13.11 12.16
N LYS A 331 -26.38 -11.90 11.83
CA LYS A 331 -27.19 -11.63 10.64
C LYS A 331 -26.32 -11.04 9.53
N GLY A 332 -26.21 -11.73 8.39
CA GLY A 332 -25.47 -11.27 7.20
C GLY A 332 -24.24 -12.12 6.83
N GLU A 333 -23.41 -11.59 5.93
CA GLU A 333 -22.12 -12.19 5.55
C GLU A 333 -21.10 -12.07 6.69
N PHE A 334 -20.31 -13.12 6.91
CA PHE A 334 -19.30 -13.14 7.97
C PHE A 334 -18.13 -12.20 7.64
N LYS A 335 -17.81 -11.28 8.54
CA LYS A 335 -16.58 -10.46 8.44
C LYS A 335 -15.37 -11.27 8.90
N GLU A 336 -14.15 -10.84 8.56
CA GLU A 336 -12.92 -11.55 8.94
C GLU A 336 -12.83 -11.81 10.46
N ALA A 337 -13.27 -10.86 11.29
CA ALA A 337 -13.33 -11.02 12.74
C ALA A 337 -14.30 -12.13 13.18
N ASP A 338 -15.46 -12.24 12.52
CA ASP A 338 -16.47 -13.26 12.81
C ASP A 338 -15.96 -14.66 12.43
N VAL A 339 -15.23 -14.77 11.30
CA VAL A 339 -14.60 -16.03 10.88
C VAL A 339 -13.55 -16.48 11.90
N LEU A 340 -12.75 -15.56 12.44
CA LEU A 340 -11.75 -15.89 13.46
C LEU A 340 -12.41 -16.32 14.78
N GLN A 341 -13.54 -15.72 15.15
CA GLN A 341 -14.28 -16.11 16.34
C GLN A 341 -14.97 -17.47 16.15
N LEU A 342 -15.53 -17.73 14.97
CA LEU A 342 -16.08 -19.02 14.61
C LEU A 342 -15.01 -20.11 14.65
N LYS A 343 -13.84 -19.89 14.06
CA LYS A 343 -12.70 -20.83 14.15
C LYS A 343 -12.29 -21.14 15.60
N ALA A 344 -12.37 -20.14 16.49
CA ALA A 344 -12.11 -20.35 17.90
C ALA A 344 -13.15 -21.27 18.55
N TYR A 345 -14.43 -21.11 18.25
CA TYR A 345 -15.46 -22.05 18.71
C TYR A 345 -15.31 -23.44 18.09
N LEU A 346 -14.91 -23.54 16.82
CA LEU A 346 -14.71 -24.83 16.16
C LEU A 346 -13.58 -25.66 16.77
N LEU A 347 -12.56 -25.02 17.36
CA LEU A 347 -11.51 -25.70 18.13
C LEU A 347 -12.02 -26.38 19.39
N GLN A 348 -13.16 -25.93 19.94
CA GLN A 348 -13.77 -26.50 21.13
C GLN A 348 -14.60 -27.76 20.81
N LEU A 349 -14.86 -28.02 19.52
CA LEU A 349 -15.67 -29.13 19.09
C LEU A 349 -14.86 -30.43 19.15
N ASN A 350 -15.38 -31.41 19.90
CA ASN A 350 -14.83 -32.75 19.91
C ASN A 350 -15.14 -33.45 18.57
N THR A 351 -14.20 -33.34 17.63
CA THR A 351 -14.25 -34.04 16.33
C THR A 351 -13.97 -35.54 16.44
N ASN A 352 -13.66 -36.03 17.65
CA ASN A 352 -13.32 -37.43 17.95
C ASN A 352 -14.49 -38.43 17.89
N LYS A 353 -15.70 -38.03 17.46
CA LYS A 353 -16.78 -38.98 17.18
C LYS A 353 -16.54 -39.72 15.84
N SER A 354 -15.46 -40.50 15.69
CA SER A 354 -15.37 -41.51 14.62
C SER A 354 -14.24 -42.55 14.72
N ILE A 355 -13.79 -42.93 15.91
CA ILE A 355 -13.21 -44.27 16.06
C ILE A 355 -13.92 -44.89 17.24
N SER A 356 -14.80 -45.87 16.98
CA SER A 356 -15.39 -46.64 18.06
C SER A 356 -14.24 -47.20 18.91
N SER A 357 -14.37 -47.18 20.23
CA SER A 357 -13.38 -47.77 21.13
C SER A 357 -13.02 -49.20 20.70
N GLU A 358 -14.01 -49.94 20.19
CA GLU A 358 -13.85 -51.25 19.57
C GLU A 358 -12.89 -51.26 18.38
N LYS A 359 -13.00 -50.33 17.43
CA LYS A 359 -12.07 -50.21 16.29
C LYS A 359 -10.67 -49.76 16.71
N MET A 360 -10.55 -48.92 17.73
CA MET A 360 -9.26 -48.54 18.32
C MET A 360 -8.58 -49.74 19.01
N VAL A 361 -9.35 -50.54 19.74
CA VAL A 361 -8.88 -51.79 20.35
C VAL A 361 -8.48 -52.79 19.27
N GLU A 362 -9.26 -52.91 18.20
CA GLU A 362 -8.96 -53.78 17.05
C GLU A 362 -7.70 -53.33 16.31
N MET A 363 -7.52 -52.02 16.10
CA MET A 363 -6.33 -51.46 15.46
C MET A 363 -5.08 -51.60 16.36
N ASN A 364 -5.20 -51.37 17.67
CA ASN A 364 -4.13 -51.65 18.64
C ASN A 364 -3.81 -53.14 18.71
N ASN A 365 -4.80 -54.02 18.59
CA ASN A 365 -4.60 -55.46 18.54
C ASN A 365 -3.89 -55.89 17.25
N MET A 366 -4.24 -55.32 16.09
CA MET A 366 -3.53 -55.57 14.83
C MET A 366 -2.08 -55.06 14.87
N ILE A 367 -1.86 -53.86 15.41
CA ILE A 367 -0.50 -53.30 15.58
C ILE A 367 0.31 -54.17 16.55
N SER A 368 -0.30 -54.58 17.66
CA SER A 368 0.33 -55.49 18.62
C SER A 368 0.64 -56.85 18.00
N GLN A 369 -0.24 -57.41 17.17
CA GLN A 369 0.01 -58.64 16.43
C GLN A 369 1.12 -58.51 15.40
N VAL A 370 1.21 -57.39 14.68
CA VAL A 370 2.31 -57.13 13.73
C VAL A 370 3.65 -56.98 14.44
N LEU A 371 3.67 -56.30 15.59
CA LEU A 371 4.87 -56.17 16.42
C LEU A 371 5.28 -57.50 17.07
N GLN A 372 4.31 -58.33 17.48
CA GLN A 372 4.56 -59.68 18.01
C GLN A 372 4.94 -60.70 16.92
N ASN A 373 4.44 -60.56 15.69
CA ASN A 373 4.87 -61.40 14.58
C ASN A 373 6.31 -61.09 14.15
N LYS A 374 6.77 -59.83 14.30
CA LYS A 374 8.19 -59.47 14.16
C LYS A 374 9.08 -60.02 15.29
N SER A 375 8.54 -60.28 16.48
CA SER A 375 9.30 -60.93 17.56
C SER A 375 9.36 -62.46 17.41
N LYS A 376 8.34 -63.09 16.82
CA LYS A 376 8.34 -64.53 16.48
C LYS A 376 9.28 -64.90 15.33
N LEU A 377 9.55 -63.97 14.40
CA LEU A 377 10.52 -64.15 13.31
C LEU A 377 12.01 -64.10 13.74
N LYS A 378 12.31 -63.85 15.03
CA LYS A 378 13.69 -63.86 15.56
C LYS A 378 14.13 -65.20 16.17
N GLN A 379 13.34 -66.27 16.07
CA GLN A 379 13.67 -67.60 16.60
C GLN A 379 13.75 -68.72 15.54
N GLN A 380 13.98 -68.40 14.27
CA GLN A 380 14.43 -69.38 13.28
C GLN A 380 15.80 -68.99 12.74
N GLU A 381 16.73 -69.95 12.81
CA GLU A 381 18.09 -69.90 12.28
C GLU A 381 18.13 -69.60 10.77
N PRO A 382 19.26 -69.07 10.25
CA PRO A 382 19.29 -68.35 8.99
C PRO A 382 19.43 -69.29 7.79
N SER A 383 18.37 -69.47 7.01
CA SER A 383 18.51 -69.91 5.62
C SER A 383 18.82 -68.69 4.74
N SER A 384 20.04 -68.68 4.21
CA SER A 384 20.57 -67.69 3.29
C SER A 384 19.65 -67.42 2.10
N GLN A 385 19.18 -66.19 1.94
CA GLN A 385 19.00 -65.51 0.65
C GLN A 385 18.59 -64.06 0.88
N GLY A 386 19.34 -63.12 0.30
CA GLY A 386 19.07 -61.68 0.41
C GLY A 386 20.20 -60.84 1.01
N LYS A 387 21.47 -61.21 0.80
CA LYS A 387 22.57 -60.24 0.97
C LYS A 387 22.43 -59.19 -0.14
N ILE A 388 22.13 -57.96 0.25
CA ILE A 388 22.26 -56.77 -0.59
C ILE A 388 23.68 -56.77 -1.16
N ASN A 389 23.78 -56.78 -2.49
CA ASN A 389 25.04 -56.89 -3.19
C ASN A 389 25.75 -55.53 -3.14
N LEU A 390 26.64 -55.35 -2.16
CA LEU A 390 27.43 -54.14 -1.92
C LEU A 390 28.26 -53.67 -3.12
N LYS A 391 28.38 -54.48 -4.19
CA LYS A 391 29.04 -54.12 -5.44
C LYS A 391 28.25 -53.07 -6.26
N GLU A 392 26.93 -52.99 -6.14
CA GLU A 392 26.13 -51.98 -6.85
C GLU A 392 26.29 -50.57 -6.24
N PHE A 393 26.68 -50.48 -4.96
CA PHE A 393 26.91 -49.20 -4.30
C PHE A 393 28.26 -48.56 -4.63
N ALA A 394 29.22 -49.32 -5.19
CA ALA A 394 30.51 -48.77 -5.61
C ALA A 394 30.36 -47.77 -6.79
N LEU A 395 29.37 -48.00 -7.67
CA LEU A 395 29.02 -47.06 -8.75
C LEU A 395 28.42 -45.77 -8.21
N LEU A 396 27.61 -45.87 -7.15
CA LEU A 396 27.00 -44.72 -6.48
C LEU A 396 28.07 -43.87 -5.77
N GLU A 397 29.02 -44.50 -5.10
CA GLU A 397 30.13 -43.81 -4.42
C GLU A 397 31.05 -43.09 -5.42
N LYS A 398 31.31 -43.72 -6.58
CA LYS A 398 32.06 -43.09 -7.69
C LYS A 398 31.33 -41.88 -8.27
N HIS A 399 30.00 -41.96 -8.41
CA HIS A 399 29.18 -40.83 -8.89
C HIS A 399 29.11 -39.68 -7.88
N MET A 400 29.08 -39.98 -6.57
CA MET A 400 29.09 -38.94 -5.53
C MET A 400 30.45 -38.24 -5.45
N LYS A 401 31.58 -38.98 -5.56
CA LYS A 401 32.92 -38.37 -5.59
C LYS A 401 33.11 -37.46 -6.82
N ALA A 402 32.65 -37.89 -8.01
CA ALA A 402 32.71 -37.09 -9.22
C ALA A 402 31.86 -35.80 -9.17
N ARG A 403 30.78 -35.81 -8.36
CA ARG A 403 29.92 -34.63 -8.17
C ARG A 403 30.55 -33.60 -7.23
N ILE A 404 31.18 -34.07 -6.16
CA ILE A 404 31.91 -33.22 -5.20
C ILE A 404 33.14 -32.58 -5.87
N GLU A 405 33.87 -33.32 -6.72
CA GLU A 405 34.98 -32.75 -7.50
C GLU A 405 34.50 -31.67 -8.49
N LYS A 406 33.37 -31.88 -9.18
CA LYS A 406 32.76 -30.87 -10.06
C LYS A 406 32.32 -29.60 -9.32
N GLU A 407 31.79 -29.74 -8.11
CA GLU A 407 31.37 -28.59 -7.29
C GLU A 407 32.57 -27.82 -6.71
N SER A 408 33.72 -28.47 -6.48
CA SER A 408 34.94 -27.82 -6.01
C SER A 408 35.70 -27.01 -7.09
N THR A 409 35.38 -27.21 -8.37
CA THR A 409 36.02 -26.47 -9.50
C THR A 409 35.28 -25.21 -9.93
N ILE A 410 34.12 -24.88 -9.37
CA ILE A 410 33.39 -23.64 -9.69
C ILE A 410 33.73 -22.57 -8.65
N LYS A 411 34.84 -21.87 -8.87
CA LYS A 411 35.12 -20.59 -8.20
C LYS A 411 34.16 -19.52 -8.78
N PRO A 412 33.40 -18.79 -7.95
CA PRO A 412 32.68 -17.61 -8.42
C PRO A 412 33.68 -16.50 -8.76
N ASN A 413 33.63 -16.07 -10.02
CA ASN A 413 34.37 -14.93 -10.55
C ASN A 413 33.74 -13.65 -9.98
N LEU A 414 34.37 -13.04 -8.97
CA LEU A 414 34.09 -11.67 -8.55
C LEU A 414 34.97 -10.73 -9.38
N SER A 415 34.37 -10.14 -10.40
CA SER A 415 34.98 -9.08 -11.21
C SER A 415 35.10 -7.80 -10.38
N LYS A 416 36.34 -7.32 -10.34
CA LYS A 416 36.87 -6.03 -9.87
C LYS A 416 35.95 -4.83 -10.12
N GLU A 417 35.68 -4.06 -9.07
CA GLU A 417 35.46 -2.62 -9.16
C GLU A 417 36.78 -1.90 -8.91
N GLU A 418 37.06 -0.94 -9.78
CA GLU A 418 38.22 -0.09 -9.85
C GLU A 418 37.96 1.14 -8.97
N VAL A 419 38.67 1.26 -7.85
CA VAL A 419 38.72 2.49 -7.03
C VAL A 419 40.04 3.17 -7.33
N VAL A 420 39.97 4.30 -8.03
CA VAL A 420 41.04 5.28 -8.15
C VAL A 420 40.95 6.25 -6.98
N GLU A 421 42.13 6.57 -6.45
CA GLU A 421 42.46 7.42 -5.31
C GLU A 421 41.81 8.82 -5.34
N ALA A 422 41.42 9.31 -4.16
CA ALA A 422 41.56 10.72 -3.79
C ALA A 422 41.53 10.90 -2.25
N VAL A 423 42.74 10.92 -1.69
CA VAL A 423 43.28 11.85 -0.68
C VAL A 423 42.40 12.29 0.52
N ALA A 424 42.95 11.97 1.68
CA ALA A 424 42.57 12.39 3.02
C ALA A 424 42.57 13.92 3.25
N ASN A 425 41.62 14.39 4.06
CA ASN A 425 41.82 15.38 5.12
C ASN A 425 40.52 15.51 5.94
N GLU A 426 40.44 14.80 7.07
CA GLU A 426 39.50 15.11 8.14
C GLU A 426 40.23 15.88 9.25
N THR A 427 39.66 17.03 9.65
CA THR A 427 39.79 17.58 11.00
C THR A 427 38.39 17.62 11.62
N PRO A 428 38.25 17.39 12.94
CA PRO A 428 37.01 16.96 13.56
C PRO A 428 36.11 18.14 13.95
N ALA A 429 34.82 18.06 13.67
CA ALA A 429 33.83 19.00 14.21
C ALA A 429 32.65 18.25 14.83
N GLU A 430 32.42 18.56 16.10
CA GLU A 430 31.31 18.13 16.95
C GLU A 430 29.94 18.26 16.26
N ASN A 431 29.17 17.18 16.25
CA ASN A 431 27.80 17.18 15.78
C ASN A 431 26.85 17.27 16.98
N THR A 432 26.63 18.50 17.47
CA THR A 432 25.47 18.82 18.31
C THR A 432 24.21 18.90 17.44
N SER A 433 23.18 18.13 17.79
CA SER A 433 21.87 18.12 17.13
C SER A 433 21.25 19.53 17.08
N LYS A 434 21.22 20.15 15.89
CA LYS A 434 20.47 21.39 15.66
C LYS A 434 18.97 21.09 15.64
N LYS A 435 18.23 21.65 16.61
CA LYS A 435 16.76 21.75 16.55
C LYS A 435 16.35 22.51 15.28
N LEU A 436 15.31 22.02 14.61
CA LEU A 436 14.67 22.67 13.47
C LEU A 436 14.05 24.01 13.90
N ASP A 437 14.26 25.04 13.08
CA ASP A 437 13.91 26.43 13.35
C ASP A 437 12.42 26.73 13.11
N ASP A 438 11.79 27.45 14.05
CA ASP A 438 10.36 27.80 14.10
C ASP A 438 9.91 28.73 12.96
N SER A 439 10.87 29.37 12.29
CA SER A 439 10.62 30.26 11.14
C SER A 439 9.93 29.55 9.96
N ARG A 440 10.10 28.23 9.81
CA ARG A 440 9.47 27.43 8.75
C ARG A 440 7.96 27.23 8.93
N TYR A 441 7.45 27.24 10.17
CA TYR A 441 6.03 27.03 10.45
C TYR A 441 5.17 28.29 10.24
N LYS A 442 5.78 29.48 10.28
CA LYS A 442 5.07 30.76 10.04
C LYS A 442 4.69 30.99 8.58
N ALA A 443 5.38 30.37 7.63
CA ALA A 443 5.01 30.41 6.21
C ALA A 443 3.82 29.49 5.91
N LEU A 444 3.78 28.32 6.57
CA LEU A 444 2.71 27.33 6.40
C LEU A 444 1.36 27.78 6.97
N SER A 445 1.36 28.61 8.02
CA SER A 445 0.12 29.08 8.65
C SER A 445 -0.64 30.14 7.85
N LYS A 446 -0.03 30.72 6.80
CA LYS A 446 -0.67 31.73 5.93
C LYS A 446 -1.28 31.16 4.65
N LEU A 447 -0.98 29.89 4.31
CA LEU A 447 -1.48 29.22 3.10
C LEU A 447 -3.01 29.10 3.03
N PRO A 448 -3.75 28.79 4.11
CA PRO A 448 -5.20 28.57 4.02
C PRO A 448 -5.99 29.80 3.53
N ASN A 449 -5.59 30.99 3.98
CA ASN A 449 -6.27 32.25 3.60
C ASN A 449 -5.95 32.66 2.16
N PHE A 450 -4.75 32.35 1.66
CA PHE A 450 -4.36 32.59 0.28
C PHE A 450 -5.14 31.71 -0.70
N TRP A 451 -5.31 30.42 -0.40
CA TRP A 451 -6.06 29.48 -1.24
C TRP A 451 -7.55 29.80 -1.30
N GLN A 452 -8.14 30.29 -0.19
CA GLN A 452 -9.54 30.71 -0.18
C GLN A 452 -9.78 31.95 -1.06
N GLN A 453 -8.90 32.95 -1.01
CA GLN A 453 -9.02 34.15 -1.84
C GLN A 453 -8.85 33.85 -3.34
N ARG A 454 -7.91 32.95 -3.72
CA ARG A 454 -7.74 32.54 -5.13
C ARG A 454 -8.83 31.64 -5.66
N LYS A 455 -9.41 30.77 -4.82
CA LYS A 455 -10.55 29.94 -5.20
C LYS A 455 -11.78 30.80 -5.53
N ILE A 456 -12.04 31.84 -4.72
CA ILE A 456 -13.13 32.79 -4.96
C ILE A 456 -12.93 33.55 -6.28
N ALA A 457 -11.70 34.00 -6.57
CA ALA A 457 -11.39 34.69 -7.83
C ALA A 457 -11.54 33.77 -9.06
N ALA A 458 -11.13 32.51 -8.95
CA ALA A 458 -11.27 31.53 -10.03
C ALA A 458 -12.74 31.16 -10.30
N GLU A 459 -13.55 31.00 -9.25
CA GLU A 459 -15.00 30.73 -9.37
C GLU A 459 -15.74 31.92 -10.00
N GLN A 460 -15.36 33.15 -9.65
CA GLN A 460 -15.91 34.37 -10.26
C GLN A 460 -15.59 34.49 -11.76
N ALA A 461 -14.35 34.19 -12.16
CA ALA A 461 -13.95 34.18 -13.57
C ALA A 461 -14.73 33.13 -14.39
N THR A 462 -14.97 31.94 -13.85
CA THR A 462 -15.77 30.90 -14.53
C THR A 462 -17.26 31.25 -14.64
N MET A 463 -17.81 32.01 -13.67
CA MET A 463 -19.19 32.47 -13.73
C MET A 463 -19.40 33.60 -14.77
N GLU A 464 -18.41 34.45 -15.01
CA GLU A 464 -18.49 35.48 -16.06
C GLU A 464 -18.39 34.89 -17.49
N GLU A 465 -17.63 33.82 -17.69
CA GLU A 465 -17.60 33.07 -18.97
C GLU A 465 -18.94 32.38 -19.26
N SER A 466 -19.61 31.81 -18.26
CA SER A 466 -20.92 31.15 -18.46
C SER A 466 -22.08 32.13 -18.72
N LYS A 467 -21.99 33.38 -18.24
CA LYS A 467 -22.98 34.44 -18.55
C LYS A 467 -22.80 35.06 -19.93
N THR A 468 -21.59 35.07 -20.49
CA THR A 468 -21.33 35.60 -21.84
C THR A 468 -21.73 34.61 -22.94
N LEU A 469 -21.81 33.31 -22.62
CA LEU A 469 -22.30 32.25 -23.53
C LEU A 469 -23.83 32.10 -23.57
N THR A 470 -24.58 32.75 -22.66
CA THR A 470 -26.05 32.63 -22.58
C THR A 470 -26.82 33.84 -23.11
N ASN A 471 -26.12 34.92 -23.46
CA ASN A 471 -26.70 36.15 -24.03
C ASN A 471 -26.19 36.47 -25.46
N GLY A 472 -25.73 35.45 -26.19
CA GLY A 472 -25.31 35.54 -27.60
C GLY A 472 -26.32 34.95 -28.55
#